data_AF-A0A833E3S6-F1
#
_entry.id   AF-A0A833E3S6-F1
#
_cell.length_a   1.000
_cell.length_b   1.000
_cell.length_c   1.000
_cell.angle_alpha   90.00
_cell.angle_beta   90.00
_cell.angle_gamma   90.00
#
_symmetry.space_group_name_H-M   'P 1'
#
loop_
_entity.id
_entity.type
_entity.pdbx_description
1 polymer ?
#
loop_
_entity_poly.entity_id
_entity_poly.type
_entity_poly.pdbx_seq_one_letter_code
_entity_poly.pdbx_strand_id
1 'polypeptide(L)' 'MTPERKSGIVALIVGVLGFLYIILYSGDPLVAYLGTALFTPFLLYGIGVMFIPKSRRKKEGLLPFRGW' A
#
# COMPACT_ATOMS: atom_id res chain seq x y z
N MET A 1 -5.06 -18.69 -4.89
CA MET A 1 -4.91 -17.33 -4.29
C MET A 1 -6.10 -16.48 -4.73
N THR A 2 -6.78 -15.76 -3.83
CA THR A 2 -7.93 -14.92 -4.24
C THR A 2 -7.45 -13.73 -5.08
N PRO A 3 -8.28 -13.19 -6.01
CA PRO A 3 -7.93 -12.00 -6.79
C PRO A 3 -7.51 -10.81 -5.91
N GLU A 4 -8.23 -10.59 -4.80
CA GLU A 4 -7.88 -9.58 -3.79
C GLU A 4 -6.48 -9.79 -3.23
N ARG A 5 -6.15 -11.03 -2.80
CA ARG A 5 -4.82 -11.32 -2.23
C ARG A 5 -3.73 -11.15 -3.28
N LYS A 6 -3.97 -11.52 -4.54
CA LYS A 6 -3.04 -11.30 -5.65
C LYS A 6 -2.80 -9.81 -5.86
N SER A 7 -3.86 -9.00 -5.90
CA SER A 7 -3.75 -7.54 -6.02
C SER A 7 -3.00 -6.91 -4.84
N GLY A 8 -3.19 -7.39 -3.61
CA GLY A 8 -2.48 -6.92 -2.42
C GLY A 8 -0.98 -7.21 -2.46
N ILE A 9 -0.57 -8.38 -2.97
CA ILE A 9 0.86 -8.69 -3.16
C ILE A 9 1.47 -7.77 -4.23
N VAL A 10 0.78 -7.57 -5.36
CA VAL A 10 1.26 -6.67 -6.42
C VAL A 10 1.40 -5.24 -5.88
N ALA A 11 0.40 -4.76 -5.12
CA ALA A 11 0.48 -3.44 -4.49
C ALA A 11 1.66 -3.33 -3.52
N LEU A 12 1.90 -4.35 -2.69
CA LEU A 12 3.08 -4.38 -1.81
C LEU A 12 4.39 -4.28 -2.60
N ILE A 13 4.53 -5.04 -3.70
CA ILE A 13 5.73 -4.99 -4.55
C ILE A 13 5.93 -3.59 -5.12
N VAL A 14 4.87 -2.97 -5.67
CA VAL A 14 4.92 -1.62 -6.22
C VAL A 14 5.28 -0.60 -5.15
N GLY A 15 4.67 -0.69 -3.97
CA GLY A 15 4.97 0.20 -2.83
C GLY A 15 6.41 0.10 -2.37
N VAL A 16 6.95 -1.13 -2.20
CA VAL A 16 8.34 -1.34 -1.77
C VAL A 16 9.32 -0.83 -2.82
N LEU A 17 9.12 -1.13 -4.11
CA LEU A 17 9.99 -0.64 -5.18
C LEU A 17 9.95 0.88 -5.30
N GLY A 18 8.77 1.49 -5.16
CA GLY A 18 8.61 2.94 -5.18
C GLY A 18 9.33 3.63 -4.03
N PHE A 19 9.23 3.10 -2.81
CA PHE A 19 9.98 3.63 -1.67
C PHE A 19 11.48 3.43 -1.79
N LEU A 20 11.94 2.27 -2.28
CA LEU A 20 13.37 2.06 -2.57
C LEU A 20 13.90 3.09 -3.56
N TYR A 21 13.15 3.39 -4.62
CA TYR A 21 13.52 4.43 -5.57
C TYR A 21 13.63 5.82 -4.91
N ILE A 22 12.66 6.20 -4.09
CA ILE A 22 12.69 7.49 -3.39
C ILE A 22 13.91 7.59 -2.47
N ILE A 23 14.13 6.58 -1.64
CA ILE A 23 15.24 6.57 -0.66
C ILE A 23 16.59 6.64 -1.35
N LEU A 24 16.76 5.94 -2.48
CA LEU A 24 18.04 5.84 -3.17
C LEU A 24 18.33 7.00 -4.12
N TYR A 25 17.29 7.68 -4.64
CA TYR A 25 17.44 8.62 -5.76
C TYR A 25 16.79 9.98 -5.58
N SER A 26 15.94 10.21 -4.56
CA SER A 26 15.34 11.54 -4.38
C SER A 26 16.34 12.47 -3.68
N GLY A 27 17.03 13.30 -4.47
CA GLY A 27 17.76 14.47 -3.95
C GLY A 27 16.88 15.70 -3.69
N ASP A 28 15.63 15.66 -4.16
CA ASP A 28 14.66 16.76 -4.07
C ASP A 28 13.56 16.44 -3.01
N PRO A 29 13.36 17.31 -2.00
CA PRO A 29 12.33 17.12 -0.97
C PRO A 29 10.90 17.02 -1.48
N LEU A 30 10.55 17.75 -2.55
CA LEU A 30 9.21 17.73 -3.14
C LEU A 30 8.96 16.38 -3.81
N VAL A 31 9.94 15.83 -4.52
CA VAL A 31 9.85 14.49 -5.13
C VAL A 31 9.71 13.42 -4.06
N ALA A 32 10.46 13.53 -2.97
CA ALA A 32 10.34 12.62 -1.82
C ALA A 32 8.92 12.66 -1.23
N TYR A 33 8.38 13.86 -1.02
CA TYR A 33 7.03 14.06 -0.47
C TYR A 33 5.94 13.49 -1.38
N LEU A 34 5.95 13.87 -2.66
CA LEU A 34 4.95 13.40 -3.63
C LEU A 34 5.04 11.89 -3.85
N GLY A 35 6.25 11.36 -3.97
CA GLY A 35 6.48 9.93 -4.09
C GLY A 35 5.98 9.16 -2.87
N THR A 36 6.26 9.67 -1.66
CA THR A 36 5.78 9.05 -0.41
C THR A 36 4.25 9.03 -0.38
N ALA A 37 3.60 10.15 -0.73
CA ALA A 37 2.14 10.22 -0.80
C ALA A 37 1.55 9.24 -1.83
N LEU A 38 2.25 9.02 -2.96
CA LEU A 38 1.82 8.09 -4.01
C LEU A 38 1.97 6.62 -3.59
N PHE A 39 3.09 6.22 -2.99
CA PHE A 39 3.38 4.80 -2.71
C PHE A 39 2.84 4.30 -1.37
N THR A 40 2.57 5.20 -0.41
CA THR A 40 2.03 4.81 0.91
C THR A 40 0.71 4.02 0.81
N PRO A 41 -0.29 4.43 0.02
CA PRO A 41 -1.54 3.67 -0.14
C PRO A 41 -1.34 2.23 -0.63
N PHE A 42 -0.34 1.98 -1.48
CA PHE A 42 -0.04 0.65 -2.00
C PHE A 42 0.48 -0.29 -0.91
N LEU A 43 1.38 0.21 -0.04
CA LEU A 43 1.85 -0.53 1.12
C LEU A 43 0.71 -0.82 2.11
N LEU A 44 -0.07 0.22 2.44
CA LEU A 44 -1.20 0.12 3.35
C LEU A 44 -2.25 -0.89 2.86
N TYR A 45 -2.60 -0.84 1.57
CA TYR A 45 -3.53 -1.79 0.97
C TYR A 45 -2.98 -3.21 0.99
N GLY A 46 -1.74 -3.43 0.55
CA GLY A 46 -1.17 -4.78 0.49
C GLY A 46 -0.98 -5.41 1.87
N ILE A 47 -0.52 -4.64 2.87
CA ILE A 47 -0.46 -5.08 4.29
C ILE A 47 -1.87 -5.40 4.79
N GLY A 48 -2.83 -4.50 4.60
CA GLY A 48 -4.21 -4.71 5.01
C GLY A 48 -4.83 -5.98 4.43
N VAL A 49 -4.59 -6.25 3.15
CA VAL A 49 -5.07 -7.46 2.46
C VAL A 49 -4.45 -8.74 3.01
N MET A 50 -3.20 -8.68 3.51
CA MET A 50 -2.48 -9.83 4.07
C MET A 50 -2.88 -10.13 5.51
N PHE A 51 -3.01 -9.11 6.36
CA PHE A 51 -3.22 -9.30 7.80
C PHE A 51 -4.68 -9.18 8.24
N ILE A 52 -5.55 -8.52 7.47
CA ILE A 52 -6.96 -8.35 7.86
C ILE A 52 -7.81 -9.49 7.29
N PRO A 53 -8.59 -10.20 8.13
CA PRO A 53 -9.44 -11.27 7.66
C PRO A 53 -10.50 -10.75 6.67
N LYS A 54 -10.83 -11.57 5.67
CA LYS A 54 -11.78 -11.21 4.61
C LYS A 54 -13.16 -10.78 5.16
N SER A 55 -13.57 -11.35 6.29
CA SER A 55 -14.81 -10.98 6.99
C SER A 55 -14.86 -9.50 7.42
N ARG A 56 -13.71 -8.89 7.73
CA ARG A 56 -13.59 -7.47 8.10
C ARG A 56 -13.34 -6.53 6.91
N ARG A 57 -13.10 -7.07 5.71
CA ARG A 57 -12.88 -6.31 4.45
C ARG A 57 -14.11 -6.17 3.57
N LYS A 58 -15.24 -6.78 3.95
CA LYS A 58 -16.47 -6.85 3.13
C LYS A 58 -17.16 -5.51 2.88
N LYS A 59 -16.85 -4.45 3.64
CA LYS A 59 -17.39 -3.10 3.38
C LYS A 59 -16.37 -2.32 2.54
N GLU A 60 -16.75 -1.98 1.32
CA GLU A 60 -15.97 -1.09 0.46
C GLU A 60 -15.76 0.27 1.15
N GLY A 61 -14.56 0.84 1.03
CA GLY A 61 -14.21 2.12 1.65
C GLY A 61 -13.67 2.05 3.07
N LEU A 62 -13.68 0.88 3.74
CA LEU A 62 -12.91 0.69 4.97
C LEU A 62 -11.44 0.57 4.61
N LEU A 63 -10.68 1.66 4.83
CA LEU A 63 -9.24 1.54 4.96
C LEU A 63 -8.96 0.46 6.02
N PRO A 64 -7.97 -0.42 5.80
CA PRO A 64 -7.61 -1.48 6.74
C PRO A 64 -7.36 -1.00 8.19
N PHE A 65 -7.17 0.31 8.40
CA PHE A 65 -6.85 0.91 9.69
C PHE A 65 -8.01 1.69 10.34
N ARG A 66 -9.18 1.80 9.71
CA ARG A 66 -10.36 2.41 10.35
C ARG A 66 -11.27 1.32 10.91
N GLY A 67 -10.98 0.93 12.15
CA GLY A 67 -11.86 0.06 12.93
C GLY A 67 -13.04 0.86 13.47
N TRP A 68 -14.13 0.93 12.71
CA TRP A 68 -15.48 1.23 13.17
C TRP A 68 -16.48 0.35 12.40
#